data_AF-A0A928XYR2-F1
#
_entry.id   AF-A0A928XYR2-F1
#
_cell.length_a   1.000
_cell.length_b   1.000
_cell.length_c   1.000
_cell.angle_alpha   90.00
_cell.angle_beta   90.00
_cell.angle_gamma   90.00
#
_symmetry.space_group_name_H-M   'P 1'
#
loop_
_entity.id
_entity.type
_entity.pdbx_description
1 polymer ?
#
loop_
_entity_poly.entity_id
_entity_poly.type
_entity_poly.pdbx_seq_one_letter_code
_entity_poly.pdbx_strand_id
1 'polypeptide(L)'
;MMPHPHRLRASLACLLGMPGLLTGMAAAQTSVPAEPEELTTARNTLFRQALVDSQRVTEQFIAALAARETALAAAGDYEEARRFQQRREQLTAVHAGSALSLADSRAVPLSPSVARLTGSVQSGTDILAGWRSAGSGAEWAQFRLPPGRYTLEFEAVMAEAPGTFASARLQPQDKAVFEFGEVTLLPGNGNRVRFEIQRGGDESAFVPVSAGPLTFTRSPLTLRLSAAEGYPANIIRLRNLRLVPVPETTAPLSAAPSPVMDAAEALEEARDTLAEELRSAQEAVRQAYLDRLEDLAGTKPALKALIAAETARIGRSTGRDSEKLWFSPPTMPANASAGLDDFEVLLDARLAEGEPAAGDRFDIVHDGRTLPVRLLWLACPPAGGDDEAAAPLAKHFGIDIEDALDVGRAAREFTAGYLRGRPLRLLARPVREGEDALEALVFVPEVGLYQNVLIEQGLGAVQPPVTMPDSPQTRALLDSLTAREQQARKRKPPAGAWALAQDTNGKR
;
A
#
# COMPACT_ATOMS: atom_id res chain seq x y z
N MET A 1 -62.58 -56.25 14.38
CA MET A 1 -63.80 -55.60 13.89
C MET A 1 -63.45 -54.17 13.50
N MET A 2 -63.49 -53.87 12.20
CA MET A 2 -63.55 -52.51 11.64
C MET A 2 -64.69 -51.72 12.31
N PRO A 3 -64.59 -50.38 12.46
CA PRO A 3 -64.89 -49.51 11.31
C PRO A 3 -64.11 -48.17 11.23
N HIS A 4 -63.80 -47.79 9.99
CA HIS A 4 -63.85 -46.40 9.54
C HIS A 4 -65.31 -45.97 9.33
N PRO A 5 -65.65 -44.68 9.43
CA PRO A 5 -65.83 -43.94 8.16
C PRO A 5 -65.44 -42.45 8.16
N HIS A 6 -65.11 -42.01 6.95
CA HIS A 6 -64.98 -40.63 6.47
C HIS A 6 -66.25 -39.77 6.60
N ARG A 7 -66.07 -38.43 6.69
CA ARG A 7 -66.70 -37.34 5.89
C ARG A 7 -66.16 -35.98 6.38
N LEU A 8 -65.31 -35.27 5.63
CA LEU A 8 -65.57 -34.29 4.55
C LEU A 8 -66.28 -32.97 4.97
N ARG A 9 -65.50 -31.87 4.82
CA ARG A 9 -65.81 -30.49 4.34
C ARG A 9 -65.76 -29.31 5.32
N ALA A 10 -64.73 -28.48 5.07
CA ALA A 10 -64.74 -27.02 4.89
C ALA A 10 -65.26 -26.10 6.00
N SER A 11 -64.38 -25.27 6.57
CA SER A 11 -64.25 -23.85 6.19
C SER A 11 -63.23 -23.10 7.03
N LEU A 12 -62.58 -22.14 6.36
CA LEU A 12 -61.66 -21.13 6.87
C LEU A 12 -62.25 -20.25 7.98
N ALA A 13 -61.37 -19.88 8.91
CA ALA A 13 -61.08 -18.50 9.36
C ALA A 13 -61.27 -18.20 10.86
N CYS A 14 -60.23 -17.53 11.36
CA CYS A 14 -60.12 -16.65 12.52
C CYS A 14 -59.58 -17.21 13.84
N LEU A 15 -58.52 -16.50 14.26
CA LEU A 15 -58.02 -16.24 15.61
C LEU A 15 -56.98 -17.23 16.18
N LEU A 16 -55.75 -17.01 15.68
CA LEU A 16 -54.49 -17.22 16.38
C LEU A 16 -54.50 -16.54 17.76
N GLY A 17 -54.20 -17.34 18.79
CA GLY A 17 -53.87 -16.89 20.12
C GLY A 17 -52.37 -16.55 20.26
N MET A 18 -52.11 -15.46 20.99
CA MET A 18 -50.88 -15.15 21.73
C MET A 18 -50.44 -16.34 22.63
N PRO A 19 -49.16 -16.51 23.06
CA PRO A 19 -48.37 -15.46 23.73
C PRO A 19 -46.83 -15.55 23.59
N GLY A 20 -46.11 -14.54 24.12
CA GLY A 20 -44.75 -14.76 24.64
C GLY A 20 -43.73 -13.65 24.40
N LEU A 21 -43.76 -12.65 25.29
CA LEU A 21 -42.62 -11.86 25.80
C LEU A 21 -41.22 -12.24 25.27
N LEU A 22 -40.68 -11.43 24.35
CA LEU A 22 -39.25 -11.26 24.08
C LEU A 22 -39.05 -9.88 23.42
N THR A 23 -39.06 -8.82 24.23
CA THR A 23 -38.56 -7.51 23.78
C THR A 23 -37.15 -7.36 24.33
N GLY A 24 -36.18 -7.75 23.51
CA GLY A 24 -34.76 -7.54 23.79
C GLY A 24 -34.46 -6.04 23.88
N MET A 25 -33.71 -5.67 24.92
CA MET A 25 -32.99 -4.41 24.95
C MET A 25 -31.96 -4.44 23.82
N ALA A 26 -32.22 -3.68 22.76
CA ALA A 26 -31.23 -3.37 21.75
C ALA A 26 -30.09 -2.58 22.42
N ALA A 27 -28.95 -3.23 22.61
CA ALA A 27 -27.71 -2.55 22.94
C ALA A 27 -27.37 -1.65 21.74
N ALA A 28 -27.32 -0.34 21.99
CA ALA A 28 -26.85 0.65 21.04
C ALA A 28 -25.42 0.32 20.64
N GLN A 29 -25.25 -0.26 19.44
CA GLN A 29 -24.01 -0.17 18.71
C GLN A 29 -23.83 1.30 18.36
N THR A 30 -22.93 2.00 19.04
CA THR A 30 -22.39 3.27 18.53
C THR A 30 -21.61 2.95 17.26
N SER A 31 -22.31 2.95 16.13
CA SER A 31 -21.69 3.00 14.82
C SER A 31 -20.85 4.28 14.78
N VAL A 32 -19.55 4.11 14.54
CA VAL A 32 -18.73 5.22 14.07
C VAL A 32 -19.43 5.73 12.80
N PRO A 33 -19.85 7.01 12.74
CA PRO A 33 -20.53 7.50 11.56
C PRO A 33 -19.61 7.32 10.35
N ALA A 34 -20.13 6.67 9.31
CA ALA A 34 -19.41 6.50 8.05
C ALA A 34 -18.93 7.87 7.57
N GLU A 35 -17.63 7.99 7.32
CA GLU A 35 -17.02 9.22 6.84
C GLU A 35 -17.70 9.62 5.51
N PRO A 36 -18.16 10.87 5.35
CA PRO A 36 -18.81 11.31 4.11
C PRO A 36 -17.92 11.04 2.88
N GLU A 37 -18.50 10.51 1.80
CA GLU A 37 -17.77 10.19 0.56
C GLU A 37 -17.01 11.41 -0.02
N GLU A 38 -17.50 12.62 0.25
CA GLU A 38 -16.87 13.86 -0.19
C GLU A 38 -15.59 14.20 0.58
N LEU A 39 -15.56 13.93 1.90
CA LEU A 39 -14.37 14.14 2.73
C LEU A 39 -13.31 13.10 2.41
N THR A 40 -13.71 11.84 2.19
CA THR A 40 -12.79 10.79 1.75
C THR A 40 -12.22 11.08 0.36
N THR A 41 -13.05 11.56 -0.58
CA THR A 41 -12.60 11.97 -1.92
C THR A 41 -11.64 13.16 -1.88
N ALA A 42 -11.93 14.19 -1.07
CA ALA A 42 -11.06 15.34 -0.90
C ALA A 42 -9.71 14.95 -0.28
N ARG A 43 -9.73 14.09 0.75
CA ARG A 43 -8.54 13.54 1.40
C ARG A 43 -7.67 12.73 0.43
N ASN A 44 -8.29 11.83 -0.34
CA ASN A 44 -7.58 11.03 -1.33
C ASN A 44 -6.96 11.89 -2.44
N THR A 45 -7.62 12.99 -2.82
CA THR A 45 -7.09 13.94 -3.80
C THR A 45 -5.88 14.67 -3.26
N LEU A 46 -5.91 15.11 -2.00
CA LEU A 46 -4.77 15.74 -1.33
C LEU A 46 -3.57 14.80 -1.23
N PHE A 47 -3.79 13.54 -0.83
CA PHE A 47 -2.70 12.56 -0.77
C PHE A 47 -2.04 12.32 -2.12
N ARG A 48 -2.83 12.22 -3.20
CA ARG A 48 -2.29 12.10 -4.55
C ARG A 48 -1.47 13.32 -4.96
N GLN A 49 -1.95 14.52 -4.65
CA GLN A 49 -1.26 15.76 -5.01
C GLN A 49 0.06 15.92 -4.24
N ALA A 50 0.06 15.69 -2.93
CA ALA A 50 1.26 15.72 -2.10
C ALA A 50 2.31 14.68 -2.54
N LEU A 51 1.89 13.49 -2.96
CA LEU A 51 2.80 12.48 -3.51
C LEU A 51 3.39 12.89 -4.86
N VAL A 52 2.62 13.59 -5.69
CA VAL A 52 3.10 14.10 -6.99
C VAL A 52 4.15 15.19 -6.79
N ASP A 53 3.87 16.15 -5.93
CA ASP A 53 4.77 17.28 -5.67
C ASP A 53 6.07 16.81 -4.98
N SER A 54 5.97 15.90 -4.02
CA SER A 54 7.14 15.29 -3.36
C SER A 54 8.04 14.53 -4.35
N GLN A 55 7.46 13.82 -5.32
CA GLN A 55 8.24 13.11 -6.34
C GLN A 55 8.93 14.06 -7.32
N ARG A 56 8.26 15.12 -7.75
CA ARG A 56 8.85 16.13 -8.64
C ARG A 56 10.11 16.75 -8.02
N VAL A 57 10.04 17.09 -6.74
CA VAL A 57 11.19 17.65 -5.99
C VAL A 57 12.32 16.62 -5.87
N THR A 58 11.98 15.34 -5.69
CA THR A 58 12.97 14.25 -5.64
C THR A 58 13.65 14.02 -6.99
N GLU A 59 12.90 14.08 -8.09
CA GLU A 59 13.44 13.97 -9.45
C GLU A 59 14.40 15.13 -9.77
N GLN A 60 14.06 16.35 -9.35
CA GLN A 60 14.94 17.53 -9.47
C GLN A 60 16.23 17.34 -8.67
N PHE A 61 16.15 16.75 -7.48
CA PHE A 61 17.33 16.44 -6.67
C PHE A 61 18.23 15.36 -7.30
N ILE A 62 17.65 14.30 -7.85
CA ILE A 62 18.39 13.26 -8.59
C ILE A 62 19.10 13.87 -9.81
N ALA A 63 18.44 14.77 -10.53
CA ALA A 63 19.05 15.50 -11.65
C ALA A 63 20.21 16.40 -11.19
N ALA A 64 20.07 17.08 -10.05
CA ALA A 64 21.14 17.89 -9.47
C ALA A 64 22.36 17.05 -9.04
N LEU A 65 22.14 15.87 -8.45
CA LEU A 65 23.21 14.93 -8.10
C LEU A 65 23.94 14.41 -9.34
N ALA A 66 23.22 14.12 -10.43
CA ALA A 66 23.81 13.71 -11.70
C ALA A 66 24.67 14.83 -12.32
N ALA A 67 24.18 16.07 -12.30
CA ALA A 67 24.97 17.22 -12.75
C ALA A 67 26.27 17.37 -11.93
N ARG A 68 26.21 17.15 -10.61
CA ARG A 68 27.38 17.19 -9.74
C ARG A 68 28.38 16.06 -10.00
N GLU A 69 27.90 14.85 -10.24
CA GLU A 69 28.72 13.70 -10.66
C GLU A 69 29.52 14.06 -11.91
N THR A 70 28.87 14.64 -12.93
CA THR A 70 29.56 15.04 -14.16
C THR A 70 30.56 16.18 -13.95
N ALA A 71 30.27 17.15 -13.07
CA ALA A 71 31.17 18.25 -12.76
C ALA A 71 32.43 17.77 -12.00
N LEU A 72 32.28 16.87 -11.03
CA LEU A 72 33.40 16.30 -10.27
C LEU A 72 34.25 15.35 -11.12
N ALA A 73 33.61 14.56 -11.99
CA ALA A 73 34.31 13.73 -12.96
C ALA A 73 35.13 14.59 -13.95
N ALA A 74 34.61 15.76 -14.36
CA ALA A 74 35.34 16.71 -15.21
C ALA A 74 36.50 17.41 -14.46
N ALA A 75 36.38 17.59 -13.14
CA ALA A 75 37.44 18.15 -12.30
C ALA A 75 38.55 17.14 -11.93
N GLY A 76 38.33 15.84 -12.18
CA GLY A 76 39.28 14.77 -11.87
C GLY A 76 39.09 14.13 -10.50
N ASP A 77 38.07 14.51 -9.74
CA ASP A 77 37.78 14.01 -8.38
C ASP A 77 36.86 12.78 -8.44
N TYR A 78 37.41 11.67 -8.92
CA TYR A 78 36.67 10.43 -9.17
C TYR A 78 36.12 9.75 -7.90
N GLU A 79 36.76 9.94 -6.74
CA GLU A 79 36.29 9.36 -5.48
C GLU A 79 34.98 10.00 -5.00
N GLU A 80 34.87 11.31 -5.12
CA GLU A 80 33.65 12.03 -4.78
C GLU A 80 32.55 11.74 -5.80
N ALA A 81 32.88 11.75 -7.10
CA ALA A 81 31.94 11.37 -8.17
C ALA A 81 31.32 9.98 -7.92
N ARG A 82 32.13 9.00 -7.47
CA ARG A 82 31.63 7.65 -7.14
C ARG A 82 30.68 7.64 -5.93
N ARG A 83 30.92 8.46 -4.91
CA ARG A 83 30.00 8.60 -3.76
C ARG A 83 28.66 9.21 -4.19
N PHE A 84 28.68 10.20 -5.08
CA PHE A 84 27.47 10.78 -5.67
C PHE A 84 26.72 9.79 -6.54
N GLN A 85 27.44 8.99 -7.34
CA GLN A 85 26.86 7.91 -8.13
C GLN A 85 26.16 6.87 -7.24
N GLN A 86 26.84 6.37 -6.20
CA GLN A 86 26.25 5.40 -5.25
C GLN A 86 25.00 5.95 -4.56
N ARG A 87 25.01 7.24 -4.20
CA ARG A 87 23.85 7.87 -3.55
C ARG A 87 22.69 8.10 -4.52
N ARG A 88 22.98 8.43 -5.78
CA ARG A 88 22.00 8.48 -6.86
C ARG A 88 21.38 7.11 -7.11
N GLU A 89 22.20 6.06 -7.15
CA GLU A 89 21.74 4.67 -7.30
C GLU A 89 20.86 4.22 -6.13
N GLN A 90 21.24 4.56 -4.89
CA GLN A 90 20.43 4.29 -3.69
C GLN A 90 19.07 4.99 -3.72
N LEU A 91 19.03 6.29 -4.04
CA LEU A 91 17.77 7.02 -4.17
C LEU A 91 16.91 6.47 -5.32
N THR A 92 17.54 6.19 -6.47
CA THR A 92 16.83 5.59 -7.62
C THR A 92 16.27 4.22 -7.27
N ALA A 93 17.00 3.38 -6.53
CA ALA A 93 16.55 2.05 -6.11
C ALA A 93 15.36 2.10 -5.13
N VAL A 94 15.41 3.01 -4.15
CA VAL A 94 14.30 3.26 -3.20
C VAL A 94 13.05 3.72 -3.94
N HIS A 95 13.22 4.54 -4.98
CA HIS A 95 12.10 5.06 -5.77
C HIS A 95 11.66 4.14 -6.92
N ALA A 96 12.47 3.19 -7.41
CA ALA A 96 12.10 2.30 -8.51
C ALA A 96 10.93 1.36 -8.14
N GLY A 97 10.91 0.82 -6.92
CA GLY A 97 9.79 0.02 -6.42
C GLY A 97 8.51 0.84 -6.18
N SER A 98 8.67 2.13 -5.88
CA SER A 98 7.58 3.09 -5.72
C SER A 98 7.07 3.60 -7.07
N ALA A 99 7.94 3.81 -8.06
CA ALA A 99 7.64 4.36 -9.37
C ALA A 99 6.77 3.44 -10.22
N LEU A 100 6.91 2.10 -10.12
CA LEU A 100 6.00 1.16 -10.79
C LEU A 100 4.61 1.16 -10.16
N SER A 101 4.54 1.09 -8.82
CA SER A 101 3.27 1.16 -8.07
C SER A 101 2.59 2.53 -8.20
N LEU A 102 3.36 3.61 -8.40
CA LEU A 102 2.83 4.96 -8.60
C LEU A 102 2.56 5.29 -10.07
N ALA A 103 3.28 4.72 -11.03
CA ALA A 103 2.92 4.78 -12.44
C ALA A 103 1.56 4.11 -12.67
N ASP A 104 1.30 2.99 -11.99
CA ASP A 104 -0.03 2.37 -11.91
C ASP A 104 -1.05 3.27 -11.21
N SER A 105 -0.66 4.03 -10.17
CA SER A 105 -1.56 4.98 -9.48
C SER A 105 -1.83 6.29 -10.26
N ARG A 106 -0.90 6.67 -11.14
CA ARG A 106 -0.95 7.84 -12.03
C ARG A 106 -1.51 7.47 -13.40
N ALA A 107 -1.71 6.17 -13.67
CA ALA A 107 -2.30 5.69 -14.89
C ALA A 107 -3.73 6.21 -14.97
N VAL A 108 -4.06 6.90 -16.07
CA VAL A 108 -5.41 7.41 -16.30
C VAL A 108 -6.19 6.34 -17.08
N PRO A 109 -7.21 5.71 -16.49
CA PRO A 109 -7.96 4.66 -17.16
C PRO A 109 -8.82 5.23 -18.30
N LEU A 110 -8.82 4.54 -19.43
CA LEU A 110 -9.67 4.81 -20.59
C LEU A 110 -10.85 3.83 -20.58
N SER A 111 -11.87 4.14 -19.79
CA SER A 111 -13.02 3.25 -19.61
C SER A 111 -13.77 2.99 -20.93
N PRO A 112 -13.99 1.73 -21.33
CA PRO A 112 -14.81 1.36 -22.49
C PRO A 112 -16.27 1.85 -22.41
N SER A 113 -16.82 2.02 -21.20
CA SER A 113 -18.23 2.42 -20.99
C SER A 113 -18.51 3.88 -21.31
N VAL A 114 -17.49 4.73 -21.26
CA VAL A 114 -17.58 6.18 -21.55
C VAL A 114 -17.17 6.49 -22.99
N ALA A 115 -16.62 5.50 -23.71
CA ALA A 115 -16.20 5.66 -25.08
C ALA A 115 -17.40 5.78 -26.03
N ARG A 116 -17.35 6.75 -26.94
CA ARG A 116 -18.22 6.81 -28.11
C ARG A 116 -17.72 5.79 -29.14
N LEU A 117 -18.51 4.75 -29.39
CA LEU A 117 -18.18 3.69 -30.32
C LEU A 117 -18.62 4.03 -31.74
N THR A 118 -17.85 3.58 -32.72
CA THR A 118 -18.10 3.75 -34.16
C THR A 118 -17.85 2.44 -34.90
N GLY A 119 -18.57 2.23 -36.01
CA GLY A 119 -18.48 0.99 -36.79
C GLY A 119 -19.14 -0.18 -36.07
N SER A 120 -18.46 -1.33 -36.02
CA SER A 120 -18.98 -2.56 -35.41
C SER A 120 -18.47 -2.82 -33.99
N VAL A 121 -17.76 -1.87 -33.39
CA VAL A 121 -17.17 -2.00 -32.05
C VAL A 121 -18.27 -2.10 -31.01
N GLN A 122 -18.09 -3.01 -30.05
CA GLN A 122 -18.98 -3.24 -28.92
C GLN A 122 -18.19 -3.07 -27.63
N SER A 123 -18.79 -2.44 -26.63
CA SER A 123 -18.27 -2.41 -25.26
C SER A 123 -18.96 -3.48 -24.41
N GLY A 124 -18.15 -4.27 -23.71
CA GLY A 124 -18.55 -5.02 -22.51
C GLY A 124 -18.21 -4.23 -21.25
N THR A 125 -18.34 -4.87 -20.07
CA THR A 125 -18.09 -4.22 -18.77
C THR A 125 -16.71 -3.56 -18.68
N ASP A 126 -15.68 -4.18 -19.26
CA ASP A 126 -14.31 -3.61 -19.35
C ASP A 126 -13.55 -4.08 -20.59
N ILE A 127 -14.27 -4.40 -21.67
CA ILE A 127 -13.70 -4.99 -22.89
C ILE A 127 -14.22 -4.24 -24.11
N LEU A 128 -13.33 -3.86 -25.03
CA LEU A 128 -13.69 -3.43 -26.39
C LEU A 128 -13.49 -4.59 -27.37
N ALA A 129 -14.56 -4.97 -28.07
CA ALA A 129 -14.57 -6.06 -29.02
C ALA A 129 -15.27 -5.66 -30.34
N GLY A 130 -15.38 -6.58 -31.30
CA GLY A 130 -16.21 -6.39 -32.50
C GLY A 130 -15.55 -5.57 -33.61
N TRP A 131 -14.22 -5.60 -33.73
CA TRP A 131 -13.42 -4.83 -34.71
C TRP A 131 -13.53 -5.36 -36.16
N ARG A 132 -14.74 -5.50 -36.71
CA ARG A 132 -15.03 -6.20 -37.97
C ARG A 132 -15.06 -5.31 -39.21
N SER A 133 -15.37 -4.02 -39.08
CA SER A 133 -15.47 -3.10 -40.22
C SER A 133 -14.33 -2.08 -40.29
N ALA A 134 -13.94 -1.70 -41.51
CA ALA A 134 -13.05 -0.56 -41.74
C ALA A 134 -13.77 0.72 -41.25
N GLY A 135 -13.17 1.41 -40.27
CA GLY A 135 -13.82 2.52 -39.55
C GLY A 135 -14.35 2.15 -38.16
N SER A 136 -14.13 0.92 -37.69
CA SER A 136 -14.32 0.55 -36.29
C SER A 136 -13.40 1.37 -35.39
N GLY A 137 -13.97 2.03 -34.38
CA GLY A 137 -13.22 2.92 -33.49
C GLY A 137 -13.94 3.22 -32.18
N ALA A 138 -13.16 3.63 -31.19
CA ALA A 138 -13.62 4.11 -29.90
C ALA A 138 -13.04 5.52 -29.65
N GLU A 139 -13.87 6.46 -29.23
CA GLU A 139 -13.49 7.86 -29.02
C GLU A 139 -13.87 8.33 -27.61
N TRP A 140 -12.92 8.95 -26.91
CA TRP A 140 -13.12 9.58 -25.60
C TRP A 140 -13.05 11.10 -25.77
N ALA A 141 -14.23 11.74 -25.71
CA ALA A 141 -14.36 13.18 -25.87
C ALA A 141 -14.19 13.92 -24.53
N GLN A 142 -13.73 15.18 -24.61
CA GLN A 142 -13.51 16.06 -23.45
C GLN A 142 -12.65 15.44 -22.34
N PHE A 143 -11.70 14.59 -22.73
CA PHE A 143 -10.82 13.90 -21.82
C PHE A 143 -9.86 14.90 -21.18
N ARG A 144 -9.91 14.99 -19.84
CA ARG A 144 -9.05 15.90 -19.07
C ARG A 144 -7.79 15.18 -18.65
N LEU A 145 -6.71 15.46 -19.37
CA LEU A 145 -5.38 14.93 -19.07
C LEU A 145 -4.42 16.09 -18.81
N PRO A 146 -3.56 16.04 -17.78
CA PRO A 146 -2.49 17.03 -17.62
C PRO A 146 -1.55 17.00 -18.83
N PRO A 147 -1.06 18.16 -19.32
CA PRO A 147 -0.03 18.18 -20.35
C PRO A 147 1.20 17.37 -19.93
N GLY A 148 1.76 16.58 -20.85
CA GLY A 148 2.90 15.70 -20.59
C GLY A 148 3.04 14.57 -21.61
N ARG A 149 4.02 13.69 -21.37
CA ARG A 149 4.28 12.48 -22.16
C ARG A 149 3.63 11.26 -21.52
N TYR A 150 2.97 10.44 -22.33
CA TYR A 150 2.22 9.27 -21.87
C TYR A 150 2.42 8.08 -22.80
N THR A 151 2.39 6.89 -22.24
CA THR A 151 2.34 5.62 -22.98
C THR A 151 0.97 4.98 -22.79
N LEU A 152 0.39 4.48 -23.86
CA LEU A 152 -0.83 3.69 -23.81
C LEU A 152 -0.47 2.24 -23.45
N GLU A 153 -1.04 1.73 -22.37
CA GLU A 153 -0.93 0.32 -21.99
C GLU A 153 -2.31 -0.32 -21.98
N PHE A 154 -2.39 -1.56 -22.45
CA PHE A 154 -3.60 -2.37 -22.45
C PHE A 154 -3.26 -3.85 -22.62
N GLU A 155 -4.27 -4.69 -22.43
CA GLU A 155 -4.18 -6.12 -22.69
C GLU A 155 -5.03 -6.47 -23.91
N ALA A 156 -4.48 -7.25 -24.83
CA ALA A 156 -5.16 -7.63 -26.07
C ALA A 156 -5.11 -9.13 -26.33
N VAL A 157 -6.17 -9.63 -26.96
CA VAL A 157 -6.19 -10.96 -27.57
C VAL A 157 -6.74 -10.86 -28.98
N MET A 158 -6.11 -11.59 -29.90
CA MET A 158 -6.56 -11.76 -31.28
C MET A 158 -6.59 -13.25 -31.58
N ALA A 159 -7.76 -13.79 -31.87
CA ALA A 159 -7.99 -15.20 -32.21
C ALA A 159 -8.73 -15.33 -33.54
N GLU A 160 -8.79 -16.55 -34.08
CA GLU A 160 -9.62 -16.86 -35.24
C GLU A 160 -11.11 -16.81 -34.87
N ALA A 161 -11.94 -16.22 -35.73
CA ALA A 161 -13.38 -16.22 -35.51
C ALA A 161 -13.98 -17.60 -35.86
N PRO A 162 -14.91 -18.13 -35.05
CA PRO A 162 -15.61 -19.37 -35.39
C PRO A 162 -16.25 -19.28 -36.78
N GLY A 163 -16.16 -20.35 -37.56
CA GLY A 163 -16.59 -20.40 -38.97
C GLY A 163 -18.06 -20.03 -39.24
N THR A 164 -18.89 -19.90 -38.21
CA THR A 164 -20.26 -19.36 -38.31
C THR A 164 -20.31 -17.85 -38.57
N PHE A 165 -19.22 -17.12 -38.31
CA PHE A 165 -19.15 -15.66 -38.44
C PHE A 165 -18.31 -15.18 -39.63
N ALA A 166 -17.45 -16.04 -40.18
CA ALA A 166 -16.65 -15.75 -41.36
C ALA A 166 -17.35 -16.26 -42.62
N SER A 167 -17.65 -15.38 -43.58
CA SER A 167 -17.97 -15.84 -44.93
C SER A 167 -16.80 -16.68 -45.47
N ALA A 168 -17.07 -17.80 -46.16
CA ALA A 168 -16.07 -18.74 -46.68
C ALA A 168 -14.98 -18.13 -47.61
N ARG A 169 -15.04 -16.83 -47.89
CA ARG A 169 -14.09 -16.05 -48.69
C ARG A 169 -13.12 -15.20 -47.86
N LEU A 170 -13.30 -15.10 -46.54
CA LEU A 170 -12.48 -14.26 -45.66
C LEU A 170 -11.54 -15.14 -44.84
N GLN A 171 -10.24 -15.00 -45.07
CA GLN A 171 -9.23 -15.70 -44.28
C GLN A 171 -8.89 -14.90 -43.01
N PRO A 172 -8.66 -15.56 -41.86
CA PRO A 172 -8.20 -14.92 -40.64
C PRO A 172 -6.84 -14.27 -40.89
N GLN A 173 -6.69 -13.01 -40.49
CA GLN A 173 -5.40 -12.33 -40.61
C GLN A 173 -4.46 -12.76 -39.47
N ASP A 174 -3.15 -12.66 -39.71
CA ASP A 174 -2.11 -12.99 -38.70
C ASP A 174 -1.84 -11.82 -37.75
N LYS A 175 -2.15 -10.59 -38.17
CA LYS A 175 -1.95 -9.37 -37.37
C LYS A 175 -3.07 -8.36 -37.59
N ALA A 176 -3.35 -7.58 -36.55
CA ALA A 176 -4.28 -6.46 -36.59
C ALA A 176 -3.57 -5.15 -36.22
N VAL A 177 -3.86 -4.08 -36.95
CA VAL A 177 -3.15 -2.82 -36.85
C VAL A 177 -4.11 -1.73 -36.37
N PHE A 178 -3.68 -1.01 -35.35
CA PHE A 178 -4.46 0.02 -34.70
C PHE A 178 -3.70 1.33 -34.64
N GLU A 179 -4.44 2.42 -34.63
CA GLU A 179 -3.94 3.77 -34.46
C GLU A 179 -4.65 4.40 -33.25
N PHE A 180 -3.86 4.98 -32.35
CA PHE A 180 -4.37 5.69 -31.19
C PHE A 180 -3.74 7.07 -31.09
N GLY A 181 -4.54 8.08 -30.80
CA GLY A 181 -4.00 9.40 -30.50
C GLY A 181 -5.04 10.50 -30.40
N GLU A 182 -4.56 11.73 -30.41
CA GLU A 182 -5.41 12.91 -30.33
C GLU A 182 -6.11 13.21 -31.66
N VAL A 183 -7.41 13.52 -31.58
CA VAL A 183 -8.19 14.04 -32.70
C VAL A 183 -8.01 15.56 -32.77
N THR A 184 -7.00 15.99 -33.52
CA THR A 184 -6.73 17.39 -33.86
C THR A 184 -7.39 17.78 -35.18
N LEU A 185 -8.02 18.96 -35.23
CA LEU A 185 -8.46 19.62 -36.47
C LEU A 185 -7.35 20.47 -37.11
N LEU A 186 -6.18 20.56 -36.47
CA LEU A 186 -5.04 21.34 -36.94
C LEU A 186 -4.20 20.51 -37.94
N PRO A 187 -3.78 21.09 -39.07
CA PRO A 187 -2.98 20.39 -40.08
C PRO A 187 -1.54 20.18 -39.58
N GLY A 188 -1.14 18.92 -39.48
CA GLY A 188 0.17 18.45 -39.03
C GLY A 188 0.04 17.02 -38.50
N ASN A 189 1.09 16.18 -38.63
CA ASN A 189 1.08 14.80 -38.11
C ASN A 189 0.70 14.82 -36.63
N GLY A 190 -0.55 14.48 -36.34
CA GLY A 190 -1.13 14.53 -35.02
C GLY A 190 -0.36 13.61 -34.07
N ASN A 191 -0.44 13.92 -32.77
CA ASN A 191 0.09 13.08 -31.70
C ASN A 191 -0.63 11.71 -31.70
N ARG A 192 -0.14 10.79 -32.51
CA ARG A 192 -0.72 9.47 -32.78
C ARG A 192 0.36 8.40 -32.82
N VAL A 193 0.02 7.23 -32.33
CA VAL A 193 0.87 6.05 -32.30
C VAL A 193 0.13 4.91 -32.99
N ARG A 194 0.87 4.18 -33.84
CA ARG A 194 0.39 3.00 -34.53
C ARG A 194 1.04 1.76 -33.91
N PHE A 195 0.25 0.72 -33.67
CA PHE A 195 0.73 -0.52 -33.06
C PHE A 195 0.05 -1.74 -33.68
N GLU A 196 0.69 -2.90 -33.53
CA GLU A 196 0.23 -4.18 -34.09
C GLU A 196 -0.10 -5.17 -32.96
N ILE A 197 -1.17 -5.93 -33.14
CA ILE A 197 -1.60 -7.03 -32.28
C ILE A 197 -1.45 -8.32 -33.09
N GLN A 198 -0.68 -9.28 -32.57
CA GLN A 198 -0.44 -10.57 -33.23
C GLN A 198 -1.56 -11.56 -32.90
N ARG A 199 -1.87 -12.44 -33.85
CA ARG A 199 -2.81 -13.54 -33.63
C ARG A 199 -2.21 -14.58 -32.67
N GLY A 200 -2.93 -14.86 -31.60
CA GLY A 200 -2.68 -15.98 -30.68
C GLY A 200 -3.57 -17.18 -31.00
N GLY A 201 -3.19 -18.35 -30.47
CA GLY A 201 -3.98 -19.58 -30.60
C GLY A 201 -5.16 -19.66 -29.62
N ASP A 202 -5.07 -18.98 -28.47
CA ASP A 202 -6.07 -19.05 -27.39
C ASP A 202 -6.87 -17.76 -27.26
N GLU A 203 -8.20 -17.85 -27.31
CA GLU A 203 -9.13 -16.71 -27.19
C GLU A 203 -9.15 -16.08 -25.79
N SER A 204 -8.68 -16.80 -24.76
CA SER A 204 -8.66 -16.35 -23.37
C SER A 204 -7.31 -15.78 -22.92
N ALA A 205 -6.25 -15.92 -23.71
CA ALA A 205 -4.91 -15.49 -23.35
C ALA A 205 -4.68 -14.04 -23.77
N PHE A 206 -4.82 -13.11 -22.83
CA PHE A 206 -4.51 -11.70 -23.05
C PHE A 206 -3.01 -11.44 -22.96
N VAL A 207 -2.48 -10.71 -23.94
CA VAL A 207 -1.07 -10.30 -24.02
C VAL A 207 -0.98 -8.80 -23.70
N PRO A 208 -0.05 -8.37 -22.82
CA PRO A 208 0.16 -6.96 -22.55
C PRO A 208 0.76 -6.27 -23.78
N VAL A 209 0.21 -5.10 -24.13
CA VAL A 209 0.64 -4.26 -25.25
C VAL A 209 0.89 -2.85 -24.72
N SER A 210 2.01 -2.27 -25.14
CA SER A 210 2.42 -0.91 -24.79
C SER A 210 2.72 -0.13 -26.07
N ALA A 211 2.12 1.05 -26.21
CA ALA A 211 2.18 1.90 -27.39
C ALA A 211 2.45 3.35 -26.99
N GLY A 212 3.60 3.90 -27.37
CA GLY A 212 4.00 5.25 -26.96
C GLY A 212 5.44 5.58 -27.34
N PRO A 213 5.92 6.80 -27.02
CA PRO A 213 5.24 7.83 -26.22
C PRO A 213 4.37 8.81 -27.05
N LEU A 214 3.28 9.28 -26.45
CA LEU A 214 2.38 10.34 -26.92
C LEU A 214 2.65 11.61 -26.11
N THR A 215 2.71 12.78 -26.75
CA THR A 215 2.93 14.07 -26.09
C THR A 215 1.68 14.94 -26.17
N PHE A 216 1.00 15.18 -25.06
CA PHE A 216 -0.17 16.05 -24.98
C PHE A 216 0.21 17.40 -24.42
N THR A 217 -0.13 18.48 -25.12
CA THR A 217 0.22 19.85 -24.73
C THR A 217 -0.96 20.66 -24.19
N ARG A 218 -2.17 20.10 -24.23
CA ARG A 218 -3.42 20.81 -23.93
C ARG A 218 -4.46 19.91 -23.28
N SER A 219 -5.42 20.51 -22.59
CA SER A 219 -6.53 19.85 -21.91
C SER A 219 -7.75 20.78 -21.91
N PRO A 220 -8.99 20.30 -22.16
CA PRO A 220 -9.37 18.94 -22.50
C PRO A 220 -9.03 18.57 -23.95
N LEU A 221 -8.91 17.26 -24.22
CA LEU A 221 -8.58 16.72 -25.54
C LEU A 221 -9.55 15.59 -25.93
N THR A 222 -9.55 15.19 -27.19
CA THR A 222 -10.35 14.04 -27.67
C THR A 222 -9.39 12.96 -28.13
N LEU A 223 -9.48 11.77 -27.53
CA LEU A 223 -8.66 10.61 -27.86
C LEU A 223 -9.46 9.66 -28.74
N ARG A 224 -8.81 9.07 -29.73
CA ARG A 224 -9.43 8.07 -30.59
C ARG A 224 -8.53 6.87 -30.77
N LEU A 225 -9.11 5.70 -30.59
CA LEU A 225 -8.59 4.41 -31.02
C LEU A 225 -9.33 3.98 -32.28
N SER A 226 -8.62 3.67 -33.36
CA SER A 226 -9.22 3.19 -34.61
C SER A 226 -8.47 2.01 -35.18
N ALA A 227 -9.21 1.03 -35.69
CA ALA A 227 -8.65 -0.04 -36.50
C ALA A 227 -8.29 0.48 -37.90
N ALA A 228 -7.10 0.13 -38.39
CA ALA A 228 -6.65 0.53 -39.72
C ALA A 228 -7.47 -0.14 -40.83
N GLU A 229 -7.93 -1.37 -40.58
CA GLU A 229 -8.75 -2.17 -41.48
C GLU A 229 -9.89 -2.86 -40.71
N GLY A 230 -10.80 -3.52 -41.42
CA GLY A 230 -11.80 -4.39 -40.79
C GLY A 230 -11.28 -5.81 -40.65
N TYR A 231 -11.46 -6.42 -39.46
CA TYR A 231 -11.02 -7.78 -39.16
C TYR A 231 -12.21 -8.74 -38.96
N PRO A 232 -13.03 -9.01 -39.99
CA PRO A 232 -14.25 -9.80 -39.84
C PRO A 232 -14.01 -11.29 -39.54
N ALA A 233 -12.85 -11.83 -39.92
CA ALA A 233 -12.45 -13.22 -39.70
C ALA A 233 -11.65 -13.44 -38.39
N ASN A 234 -11.47 -12.40 -37.58
CA ASN A 234 -10.76 -12.48 -36.31
C ASN A 234 -11.66 -12.01 -35.15
N ILE A 235 -11.44 -12.59 -33.97
CA ILE A 235 -11.96 -12.07 -32.70
C ILE A 235 -10.84 -11.24 -32.09
N ILE A 236 -11.07 -9.94 -31.93
CA ILE A 236 -10.15 -9.03 -31.24
C ILE A 236 -10.85 -8.50 -30.00
N ARG A 237 -10.21 -8.62 -28.84
CA ARG A 237 -10.67 -8.05 -27.57
C ARG A 237 -9.55 -7.27 -26.90
N LEU A 238 -9.87 -6.06 -26.44
CA LEU A 238 -8.96 -5.16 -25.72
C LEU A 238 -9.54 -4.90 -24.32
N ARG A 239 -8.72 -4.94 -23.27
CA ARG A 239 -9.11 -4.63 -21.89
C ARG A 239 -8.02 -3.84 -21.16
N ASN A 240 -8.34 -3.29 -19.98
CA ASN A 240 -7.39 -2.55 -19.14
C ASN A 240 -6.69 -1.37 -19.86
N LEU A 241 -7.40 -0.64 -20.72
CA LEU A 241 -6.82 0.51 -21.44
C LEU A 241 -6.50 1.64 -20.46
N ARG A 242 -5.23 2.08 -20.44
CA ARG A 242 -4.76 3.14 -19.53
C ARG A 242 -3.62 3.95 -20.15
N LEU A 243 -3.54 5.22 -19.77
CA LEU A 243 -2.43 6.12 -20.13
C LEU A 243 -1.50 6.27 -18.94
N VAL A 244 -0.26 5.82 -19.08
CA VAL A 244 0.77 5.88 -18.05
C VAL A 244 1.72 7.04 -18.36
N PRO A 245 1.94 8.01 -17.45
CA PRO A 245 2.86 9.10 -17.70
C PRO A 245 4.31 8.59 -17.80
N VAL A 246 5.04 9.08 -18.79
CA VAL A 246 6.46 8.81 -18.97
C VAL A 246 7.23 9.91 -18.26
N PRO A 247 8.09 9.59 -17.27
CA PRO A 247 8.93 10.60 -16.64
C PRO A 247 9.87 11.21 -17.69
N GLU A 248 9.85 12.54 -17.81
CA GLU A 248 10.78 13.23 -18.70
C GLU A 248 12.19 13.08 -18.14
N THR A 249 13.00 12.21 -18.76
CA THR A 249 14.45 12.33 -18.65
C THR A 249 14.83 13.61 -19.39
N THR A 250 14.97 14.70 -18.64
CA THR A 250 15.47 15.98 -19.15
C THR A 250 16.84 15.75 -19.78
N ALA A 251 16.95 16.15 -21.04
CA ALA A 251 18.23 16.34 -21.71
C ALA A 251 19.14 17.25 -20.86
N PRO A 252 20.48 17.08 -20.92
CA PRO A 252 21.40 17.76 -20.02
C PRO A 252 21.30 19.28 -20.21
N LEU A 253 20.93 19.98 -19.14
CA LEU A 253 21.03 21.43 -19.09
C LEU A 253 22.51 21.81 -19.16
N SER A 254 22.85 22.52 -20.23
CA SER A 254 24.13 23.18 -20.46
C SER A 254 24.55 23.96 -19.21
N ALA A 255 25.70 23.59 -18.64
CA ALA A 255 26.31 24.27 -17.52
C ALA A 255 26.71 25.70 -17.92
N ALA A 256 26.11 26.70 -17.28
CA ALA A 256 26.75 27.99 -17.09
C ALA A 256 27.51 27.94 -15.75
N PRO A 257 28.73 28.49 -15.66
CA PRO A 257 29.55 28.39 -14.46
C PRO A 257 29.02 29.37 -13.40
N SER A 258 28.35 28.84 -12.38
CA SER A 258 28.12 29.57 -11.12
C SER A 258 29.40 29.56 -10.28
N PRO A 259 29.63 30.60 -9.45
CA PRO A 259 30.91 30.83 -8.79
C PRO A 259 31.29 29.72 -7.82
N VAL A 260 32.59 29.60 -7.58
CA VAL A 260 33.23 28.60 -6.71
C VAL A 260 32.83 28.87 -5.26
N MET A 261 31.64 28.42 -4.87
CA MET A 261 31.29 28.18 -3.47
C MET A 261 31.98 26.89 -3.00
N ASP A 262 32.35 26.87 -1.72
CA ASP A 262 32.85 25.66 -1.08
C ASP A 262 31.76 24.57 -1.16
N ALA A 263 32.16 23.35 -1.50
CA ALA A 263 31.26 22.27 -1.90
C ALA A 263 30.29 21.86 -0.79
N ALA A 264 30.69 22.06 0.47
CA ALA A 264 29.86 21.82 1.64
C ALA A 264 28.80 22.91 1.85
N GLU A 265 29.15 24.18 1.60
CA GLU A 265 28.23 25.31 1.74
C GLU A 265 27.16 25.32 0.64
N ALA A 266 27.54 25.02 -0.61
CA ALA A 266 26.58 24.91 -1.71
C ALA A 266 25.60 23.74 -1.52
N LEU A 267 26.01 22.69 -0.82
CA LEU A 267 25.17 21.55 -0.48
C LEU A 267 24.22 21.86 0.69
N GLU A 268 24.69 22.54 1.74
CA GLU A 268 23.81 23.03 2.79
C GLU A 268 22.78 24.00 2.22
N GLU A 269 23.19 24.92 1.35
CA GLU A 269 22.28 25.85 0.69
C GLU A 269 21.25 25.11 -0.18
N ALA A 270 21.67 24.11 -0.97
CA ALA A 270 20.74 23.30 -1.76
C ALA A 270 19.78 22.47 -0.88
N ARG A 271 20.27 21.94 0.25
CA ARG A 271 19.46 21.18 1.22
C ARG A 271 18.41 22.08 1.87
N ASP A 272 18.83 23.27 2.27
CA ASP A 272 17.97 24.23 2.96
C ASP A 272 16.96 24.83 1.97
N THR A 273 17.37 25.07 0.73
CA THR A 273 16.46 25.45 -0.37
C THR A 273 15.43 24.37 -0.63
N LEU A 274 15.83 23.10 -0.68
CA LEU A 274 14.89 21.99 -0.88
C LEU A 274 13.93 21.83 0.31
N ALA A 275 14.42 22.01 1.53
CA ALA A 275 13.59 21.97 2.73
C ALA A 275 12.54 23.11 2.72
N GLU A 276 12.93 24.29 2.26
CA GLU A 276 12.04 25.45 2.13
C GLU A 276 11.04 25.30 0.98
N GLU A 277 11.46 24.74 -0.16
CA GLU A 277 10.57 24.42 -1.28
C GLU A 277 9.56 23.33 -0.91
N LEU A 278 9.98 22.30 -0.17
CA LEU A 278 9.07 21.27 0.35
C LEU A 278 8.09 21.86 1.36
N ARG A 279 8.56 22.69 2.28
CA ARG A 279 7.71 23.35 3.28
C ARG A 279 6.68 24.26 2.60
N SER A 280 7.11 25.09 1.66
CA SER A 280 6.22 26.00 0.92
C SER A 280 5.21 25.26 0.03
N ALA A 281 5.61 24.16 -0.64
CA ALA A 281 4.71 23.31 -1.40
C ALA A 281 3.67 22.62 -0.50
N GLN A 282 4.10 22.08 0.64
CA GLN A 282 3.21 21.46 1.63
C GLN A 282 2.24 22.47 2.24
N GLU A 283 2.70 23.69 2.52
CA GLU A 283 1.88 24.79 3.01
C GLU A 283 0.80 25.18 2.00
N ALA A 284 1.15 25.30 0.71
CA ALA A 284 0.21 25.65 -0.34
C ALA A 284 -0.90 24.59 -0.52
N VAL A 285 -0.53 23.31 -0.49
CA VAL A 285 -1.51 22.19 -0.58
C VAL A 285 -2.40 22.14 0.66
N ARG A 286 -1.84 22.41 1.84
CA ARG A 286 -2.58 22.47 3.10
C ARG A 286 -3.59 23.61 3.08
N GLN A 287 -3.18 24.80 2.67
CA GLN A 287 -4.04 25.97 2.62
C GLN A 287 -5.20 25.74 1.64
N ALA A 288 -4.92 25.18 0.46
CA ALA A 288 -5.96 24.81 -0.51
C ALA A 288 -6.98 23.78 0.03
N TYR A 289 -6.57 22.93 0.98
CA TYR A 289 -7.49 21.99 1.64
C TYR A 289 -8.32 22.66 2.74
N LEU A 290 -7.72 23.57 3.52
CA LEU A 290 -8.46 24.36 4.51
C LEU A 290 -9.52 25.23 3.82
N ASP A 291 -9.18 25.87 2.70
CA ASP A 291 -10.12 26.67 1.92
C ASP A 291 -11.29 25.82 1.38
N ARG A 292 -11.01 24.60 0.89
CA ARG A 292 -12.06 23.65 0.46
C ARG A 292 -12.94 23.17 1.62
N LEU A 293 -12.37 22.97 2.81
CA LEU A 293 -13.14 22.61 3.99
C LEU A 293 -14.06 23.76 4.42
N GLU A 294 -13.59 25.01 4.31
CA GLU A 294 -14.40 26.20 4.58
C GLU A 294 -15.55 26.36 3.58
N ASP A 295 -15.29 26.15 2.28
CA ASP A 295 -16.32 26.13 1.23
C ASP A 295 -17.36 25.01 1.46
N LEU A 296 -16.91 23.82 1.88
CA LEU A 296 -17.80 22.71 2.24
C LEU A 296 -18.64 23.02 3.48
N ALA A 297 -18.08 23.76 4.45
CA ALA A 297 -18.83 24.20 5.63
C ALA A 297 -19.91 25.23 5.27
N GLY A 298 -19.65 26.09 4.27
CA GLY A 298 -20.62 27.05 3.74
C GLY A 298 -21.75 26.41 2.94
N THR A 299 -21.43 25.38 2.14
CA THR A 299 -22.40 24.70 1.27
C THR A 299 -23.20 23.60 1.97
N LYS A 300 -22.66 22.99 3.04
CA LYS A 300 -23.30 21.87 3.77
C LYS A 300 -23.26 22.06 5.29
N PRO A 301 -24.24 22.78 5.88
CA PRO A 301 -24.25 23.07 7.31
C PRO A 301 -24.36 21.82 8.20
N ALA A 302 -24.89 20.71 7.68
CA ALA A 302 -24.97 19.42 8.39
C ALA A 302 -23.60 18.79 8.69
N LEU A 303 -22.55 19.15 7.94
CA LEU A 303 -21.20 18.62 8.10
C LEU A 303 -20.27 19.53 8.93
N LYS A 304 -20.77 20.68 9.40
CA LYS A 304 -19.97 21.72 10.06
C LYS A 304 -19.19 21.23 11.28
N ALA A 305 -19.76 20.31 12.07
CA ALA A 305 -19.09 19.73 13.24
C ALA A 305 -17.92 18.79 12.86
N LEU A 306 -18.08 18.00 11.80
CA LEU A 306 -17.03 17.11 11.30
C LEU A 306 -15.92 17.91 10.62
N ILE A 307 -16.28 18.95 9.87
CA ILE A 307 -15.33 19.86 9.23
C ILE A 307 -14.52 20.63 10.28
N ALA A 308 -15.16 21.12 11.37
CA ALA A 308 -14.47 21.79 12.47
C ALA A 308 -13.49 20.84 13.22
N ALA A 309 -13.85 19.56 13.35
CA ALA A 309 -12.97 18.55 13.93
C ALA A 309 -11.76 18.26 13.02
N GLU A 310 -11.96 18.27 11.71
CA GLU A 310 -10.92 18.06 10.70
C GLU A 310 -9.97 19.27 10.59
N THR A 311 -10.49 20.50 10.56
CA THR A 311 -9.65 21.71 10.61
C THR A 311 -8.85 21.80 11.90
N ALA A 312 -9.43 21.42 13.04
CA ALA A 312 -8.71 21.30 14.31
C ALA A 312 -7.66 20.19 14.30
N ARG A 313 -7.88 19.09 13.56
CA ARG A 313 -6.88 18.02 13.37
C ARG A 313 -5.68 18.54 12.60
N ILE A 314 -5.92 19.26 11.49
CA ILE A 314 -4.86 19.86 10.66
C ILE A 314 -4.08 20.91 11.45
N GLY A 315 -4.76 21.76 12.23
CA GLY A 315 -4.09 22.76 13.09
C GLY A 315 -3.26 22.17 14.24
N ARG A 316 -3.58 20.96 14.70
CA ARG A 316 -2.75 20.25 15.71
C ARG A 316 -1.48 19.65 15.12
N SER A 317 -1.48 19.29 13.84
CA SER A 317 -0.26 18.82 13.16
C SER A 317 0.75 19.93 12.86
N THR A 318 0.35 21.20 12.86
CA THR A 318 1.20 22.35 12.51
C THR A 318 1.89 23.01 13.71
N GLY A 319 1.36 22.82 14.93
CA GLY A 319 2.00 23.31 16.16
C GLY A 319 3.25 22.54 16.59
N ARG A 320 3.75 21.62 15.73
CA ARG A 320 4.86 20.71 16.02
C ARG A 320 6.02 20.94 15.06
N ASP A 321 6.47 22.18 14.94
CA ASP A 321 7.69 22.51 14.18
C ASP A 321 8.65 23.30 15.08
N SER A 322 9.80 22.69 15.43
CA SER A 322 11.10 23.38 15.56
C SER A 322 12.25 22.54 16.16
N GLU A 323 12.39 21.23 15.87
CA GLU A 323 13.70 20.59 16.07
C GLU A 323 14.08 19.78 14.82
N LYS A 324 15.06 20.32 14.09
CA LYS A 324 15.85 19.73 12.99
C LYS A 324 15.27 18.45 12.38
N LEU A 325 14.32 18.63 11.46
CA LEU A 325 13.86 17.56 10.58
C LEU A 325 14.97 17.23 9.58
N TRP A 326 15.80 16.24 9.94
CA TRP A 326 16.63 15.51 8.99
C TRP A 326 15.70 14.77 8.03
N PHE A 327 15.99 14.89 6.73
CA PHE A 327 15.28 14.25 5.62
C PHE A 327 14.75 12.84 5.96
N SER A 328 13.43 12.68 5.98
CA SER A 328 12.76 11.38 5.99
C SER A 328 11.94 11.21 4.69
N PRO A 329 12.14 10.12 3.93
CA PRO A 329 11.38 9.82 2.71
C PRO A 329 9.90 9.50 3.01
N PRO A 330 9.00 9.57 2.01
CA PRO A 330 7.55 9.61 2.21
C PRO A 330 7.01 8.35 2.89
N THR A 331 6.13 8.60 3.87
CA THR A 331 5.50 7.62 4.77
C THR A 331 4.51 6.73 4.01
N MET A 332 4.94 5.52 3.63
CA MET A 332 4.03 4.40 3.35
C MET A 332 3.30 4.00 4.66
N PRO A 333 2.04 3.57 4.62
CA PRO A 333 1.24 3.23 5.80
C PRO A 333 1.65 1.91 6.50
N ALA A 334 2.92 1.49 6.35
CA ALA A 334 3.48 0.28 6.95
C ALA A 334 4.64 0.55 7.93
N ASN A 335 5.04 1.81 8.14
CA ASN A 335 6.08 2.15 9.12
C ASN A 335 5.47 2.51 10.48
N ALA A 336 5.35 1.52 11.36
CA ALA A 336 5.20 1.74 12.81
C ALA A 336 6.50 2.26 13.49
N SER A 337 7.44 2.82 12.71
CA SER A 337 8.79 3.17 13.15
C SER A 337 9.14 4.66 13.05
N ALA A 338 8.19 5.53 12.66
CA ALA A 338 8.44 6.96 12.39
C ALA A 338 8.51 7.85 13.65
N GLY A 339 9.19 7.39 14.70
CA GLY A 339 9.44 8.14 15.95
C GLY A 339 10.00 7.26 17.07
N LEU A 340 10.80 6.29 16.65
CA LEU A 340 11.66 5.44 17.46
C LEU A 340 13.11 5.81 17.12
N ASP A 341 13.48 7.08 17.34
CA ASP A 341 14.76 7.68 16.91
C ASP A 341 16.00 6.98 17.52
N ASP A 342 15.80 6.20 18.59
CA ASP A 342 16.84 5.42 19.28
C ASP A 342 16.99 3.99 18.75
N PHE A 343 16.34 3.62 17.64
CA PHE A 343 16.33 2.24 17.12
C PHE A 343 17.04 2.11 15.77
N GLU A 344 17.97 1.17 15.70
CA GLU A 344 18.64 0.74 14.48
C GLU A 344 17.74 -0.21 13.67
N VAL A 345 17.65 0.01 12.35
CA VAL A 345 16.85 -0.82 11.46
C VAL A 345 17.73 -1.86 10.80
N LEU A 346 17.48 -3.14 11.10
CA LEU A 346 18.12 -4.27 10.43
C LEU A 346 17.13 -4.83 9.40
N LEU A 347 17.57 -4.90 8.14
CA LEU A 347 16.78 -5.40 7.02
C LEU A 347 17.29 -6.78 6.59
N ASP A 348 16.42 -7.61 6.03
CA ASP A 348 16.78 -8.93 5.49
C ASP A 348 17.43 -9.92 6.49
N ALA A 349 17.17 -9.73 7.79
CA ALA A 349 17.58 -10.70 8.81
C ALA A 349 16.81 -12.02 8.66
N ARG A 350 17.43 -13.13 9.06
CA ARG A 350 16.78 -14.45 9.06
C ARG A 350 16.99 -15.13 10.40
N LEU A 351 16.07 -16.00 10.81
CA LEU A 351 16.29 -16.86 11.96
C LEU A 351 17.53 -17.75 11.71
N ALA A 352 18.44 -17.84 12.68
CA ALA A 352 19.61 -18.70 12.59
C ALA A 352 19.24 -20.19 12.57
N GLU A 353 20.14 -21.03 12.06
CA GLU A 353 19.96 -22.48 12.09
C GLU A 353 20.17 -23.00 13.52
N GLY A 354 19.07 -23.34 14.19
CA GLY A 354 19.08 -23.84 15.56
C GLY A 354 17.68 -23.79 16.20
N GLU A 355 17.53 -24.40 17.38
CA GLU A 355 16.33 -24.20 18.19
C GLU A 355 16.47 -22.88 18.98
N PRO A 356 15.46 -21.99 18.94
CA PRO A 356 15.40 -20.81 19.80
C PRO A 356 15.57 -21.15 21.27
N ALA A 357 16.20 -20.26 22.04
CA ALA A 357 16.30 -20.43 23.49
C ALA A 357 14.92 -20.35 24.17
N ALA A 358 14.05 -19.45 23.70
CA ALA A 358 12.67 -19.29 24.14
C ALA A 358 11.80 -18.69 23.01
N GLY A 359 10.50 -18.52 23.27
CA GLY A 359 9.60 -17.88 22.30
C GLY A 359 9.97 -16.42 21.98
N ASP A 360 10.55 -15.71 22.96
CA ASP A 360 10.97 -14.31 22.90
C ASP A 360 12.50 -14.12 22.75
N ARG A 361 13.30 -15.20 22.77
CA ARG A 361 14.77 -15.15 22.67
C ARG A 361 15.28 -16.13 21.61
N PHE A 362 15.93 -15.60 20.58
CA PHE A 362 16.44 -16.39 19.46
C PHE A 362 17.58 -15.69 18.75
N ASP A 363 18.36 -16.46 18.00
CA ASP A 363 19.46 -15.94 17.20
C ASP A 363 19.01 -15.61 15.78
N ILE A 364 19.48 -14.50 15.23
CA ILE A 364 19.29 -14.12 13.83
C ILE A 364 20.61 -14.08 13.08
N VAL A 365 20.57 -14.33 11.78
CA VAL A 365 21.67 -14.10 10.84
C VAL A 365 21.38 -12.81 10.08
N HIS A 366 22.28 -11.85 10.21
CA HIS A 366 22.27 -10.57 9.49
C HIS A 366 23.70 -10.24 9.07
N ASP A 367 23.92 -9.90 7.79
CA ASP A 367 25.23 -9.63 7.20
C ASP A 367 26.31 -10.70 7.50
N GLY A 368 25.90 -11.97 7.51
CA GLY A 368 26.78 -13.11 7.79
C GLY A 368 27.22 -13.24 9.26
N ARG A 369 26.66 -12.42 10.17
CA ARG A 369 26.88 -12.52 11.61
C ARG A 369 25.64 -13.09 12.29
N THR A 370 25.88 -13.90 13.33
CA THR A 370 24.80 -14.39 14.19
C THR A 370 24.67 -13.45 15.38
N LEU A 371 23.49 -12.86 15.57
CA LEU A 371 23.20 -11.91 16.63
C LEU A 371 22.09 -12.49 17.53
N PRO A 372 22.30 -12.58 18.85
CA PRO A 372 21.24 -12.95 19.78
C PRO A 372 20.23 -11.80 19.92
N VAL A 373 18.94 -12.12 19.78
CA VAL A 373 17.83 -11.16 19.83
C VAL A 373 16.87 -11.52 20.94
N ARG A 374 16.40 -10.50 21.66
CA ARG A 374 15.30 -10.57 22.61
C ARG A 374 14.16 -9.65 22.15
N LEU A 375 12.93 -10.16 22.16
CA LEU A 375 11.76 -9.35 21.82
C LEU A 375 11.52 -8.25 22.86
N LEU A 376 11.38 -7.02 22.37
CA LEU A 376 11.14 -5.87 23.24
C LEU A 376 9.73 -5.89 23.84
N TRP A 377 9.64 -5.62 25.14
CA TRP A 377 8.42 -5.57 25.98
C TRP A 377 7.52 -6.80 25.95
N LEU A 378 8.09 -7.94 25.57
CA LEU A 378 7.42 -9.23 25.60
C LEU A 378 8.28 -10.20 26.38
N ALA A 379 7.65 -11.02 27.22
CA ALA A 379 8.29 -12.15 27.86
C ALA A 379 7.48 -13.42 27.60
N CYS A 380 8.17 -14.46 27.16
CA CYS A 380 7.61 -15.81 27.10
C CYS A 380 8.12 -16.63 28.30
N PRO A 381 7.34 -17.59 28.83
CA PRO A 381 7.86 -18.51 29.83
C PRO A 381 9.09 -19.26 29.30
N PRO A 382 10.05 -19.61 30.17
CA PRO A 382 11.22 -20.38 29.76
C PRO A 382 10.78 -21.77 29.28
N ALA A 383 11.46 -22.30 28.25
CA ALA A 383 11.18 -23.64 27.73
C ALA A 383 11.81 -24.76 28.59
N GLY A 384 12.71 -24.43 29.53
CA GLY A 384 13.37 -25.36 30.46
C GLY A 384 12.97 -25.11 31.91
N GLY A 385 13.40 -25.98 32.84
CA GLY A 385 13.00 -25.99 34.26
C GLY A 385 13.57 -24.86 35.12
N ASP A 386 13.54 -23.62 34.63
CA ASP A 386 13.87 -22.42 35.39
C ASP A 386 12.60 -21.89 36.09
N ASP A 387 12.30 -22.48 37.24
CA ASP A 387 11.10 -22.17 38.03
C ASP A 387 11.10 -20.71 38.53
N GLU A 388 12.27 -20.11 38.76
CA GLU A 388 12.40 -18.72 39.20
C GLU A 388 11.99 -17.74 38.08
N ALA A 389 12.40 -18.01 36.83
CA ALA A 389 11.99 -17.23 35.67
C ALA A 389 10.53 -17.49 35.27
N ALA A 390 10.00 -18.69 35.52
CA ALA A 390 8.62 -19.06 35.21
C ALA A 390 7.59 -18.50 36.22
N ALA A 391 7.93 -18.39 37.50
CA ALA A 391 7.04 -17.93 38.58
C ALA A 391 6.30 -16.60 38.33
N PRO A 392 6.95 -15.50 37.86
CA PRO A 392 6.23 -14.24 37.61
C PRO A 392 5.23 -14.36 36.46
N LEU A 393 5.53 -15.16 35.45
CA LEU A 393 4.65 -15.37 34.30
C LEU A 393 3.49 -16.32 34.62
N ALA A 394 3.75 -17.37 35.40
CA ALA A 394 2.72 -18.25 35.95
C ALA A 394 1.68 -17.44 36.76
N LYS A 395 2.16 -16.52 37.61
CA LYS A 395 1.30 -15.58 38.35
C LYS A 395 0.54 -14.62 37.45
N HIS A 396 1.15 -14.11 36.38
CA HIS A 396 0.52 -13.18 35.43
C HIS A 396 -0.64 -13.83 34.67
N PHE A 397 -0.43 -15.07 34.21
CA PHE A 397 -1.46 -15.84 33.52
C PHE A 397 -2.49 -16.47 34.48
N GLY A 398 -2.13 -16.69 35.74
CA GLY A 398 -2.98 -17.36 36.73
C GLY A 398 -2.99 -18.88 36.56
N ILE A 399 -1.83 -19.46 36.23
CA ILE A 399 -1.61 -20.89 35.99
C ILE A 399 -0.52 -21.42 36.92
N ASP A 400 -0.38 -22.75 37.00
CA ASP A 400 0.70 -23.38 37.76
C ASP A 400 2.04 -23.26 37.02
N ILE A 401 3.16 -23.41 37.76
CA ILE A 401 4.51 -23.25 37.19
C ILE A 401 4.76 -24.29 36.09
N GLU A 402 4.30 -25.53 36.28
CA GLU A 402 4.42 -26.60 35.27
C GLU A 402 3.69 -26.24 33.96
N ASP A 403 2.46 -25.73 34.04
CA ASP A 403 1.71 -25.25 32.88
C ASP A 403 2.41 -24.07 32.18
N ALA A 404 3.05 -23.19 32.95
CA ALA A 404 3.83 -22.09 32.38
C ALA A 404 5.03 -22.59 31.58
N LEU A 405 5.74 -23.62 32.06
CA LEU A 405 6.84 -24.24 31.32
C LEU A 405 6.36 -24.91 30.02
N ASP A 406 5.17 -25.53 30.05
CA ASP A 406 4.54 -26.14 28.87
C ASP A 406 4.20 -25.08 27.82
N VAL A 407 3.65 -23.93 28.25
CA VAL A 407 3.44 -22.75 27.40
C VAL A 407 4.78 -22.24 26.84
N GLY A 408 5.85 -22.23 27.64
CA GLY A 408 7.19 -21.85 27.20
C GLY A 408 7.74 -22.74 26.07
N ARG A 409 7.55 -24.06 26.17
CA ARG A 409 7.93 -25.01 25.10
C ARG A 409 7.10 -24.77 23.83
N ALA A 410 5.79 -24.56 23.98
CA ALA A 410 4.91 -24.24 22.86
C ALA A 410 5.29 -22.91 22.18
N ALA A 411 5.64 -21.88 22.95
CA ALA A 411 6.09 -20.60 22.43
C ALA A 411 7.41 -20.72 21.65
N ARG A 412 8.35 -21.54 22.15
CA ARG A 412 9.63 -21.83 21.47
C ARG A 412 9.40 -22.53 20.14
N GLU A 413 8.60 -23.59 20.11
CA GLU A 413 8.26 -24.33 18.89
C GLU A 413 7.50 -23.45 17.89
N PHE A 414 6.58 -22.62 18.39
CA PHE A 414 5.86 -21.67 17.57
C PHE A 414 6.80 -20.66 16.91
N THR A 415 7.71 -20.04 17.66
CA THR A 415 8.70 -19.11 17.10
C THR A 415 9.62 -19.79 16.10
N ALA A 416 10.09 -21.01 16.40
CA ALA A 416 10.93 -21.79 15.51
C ALA A 416 10.22 -22.15 14.19
N GLY A 417 8.94 -22.49 14.24
CA GLY A 417 8.15 -22.82 13.05
C GLY A 417 7.70 -21.58 12.26
N TYR A 418 7.32 -20.52 12.97
CA TYR A 418 6.72 -19.33 12.37
C TYR A 418 7.74 -18.46 11.63
N LEU A 419 8.93 -18.27 12.22
CA LEU A 419 9.96 -17.40 11.65
C LEU A 419 10.89 -18.12 10.66
N ARG A 420 10.84 -19.46 10.58
CA ARG A 420 11.74 -20.24 9.72
C ARG A 420 11.55 -19.89 8.24
N GLY A 421 12.67 -19.55 7.58
CA GLY A 421 12.71 -19.23 6.16
C GLY A 421 12.08 -17.90 5.76
N ARG A 422 11.59 -17.09 6.72
CA ARG A 422 10.99 -15.78 6.44
C ARG A 422 12.03 -14.66 6.57
N PRO A 423 12.01 -13.65 5.70
CA PRO A 423 12.79 -12.43 5.91
C PRO A 423 12.19 -11.64 7.08
N LEU A 424 13.04 -11.20 7.99
CA LEU A 424 12.69 -10.45 9.19
C LEU A 424 13.24 -9.03 9.06
N ARG A 425 12.43 -8.06 9.45
CA ARG A 425 12.86 -6.67 9.67
C ARG A 425 12.89 -6.41 11.16
N LEU A 426 14.02 -5.97 11.70
CA LEU A 426 14.14 -5.65 13.12
C LEU A 426 14.29 -4.15 13.32
N LEU A 427 13.62 -3.63 14.34
CA LEU A 427 13.93 -2.33 14.94
C LEU A 427 14.60 -2.62 16.27
N ALA A 428 15.91 -2.51 16.31
CA ALA A 428 16.75 -2.90 17.42
C ALA A 428 17.19 -1.69 18.24
N ARG A 429 17.14 -1.78 19.55
CA ARG A 429 17.77 -0.78 20.43
C ARG A 429 19.29 -1.03 20.42
N PRO A 430 20.14 0.02 20.40
CA PRO A 430 21.58 -0.15 20.54
C PRO A 430 21.88 -0.87 21.85
N VAL A 431 22.69 -1.93 21.76
CA VAL A 431 23.07 -2.76 22.89
C VAL A 431 23.78 -1.89 23.94
N ARG A 432 23.26 -1.88 25.17
CA ARG A 432 23.91 -1.17 26.27
C ARG A 432 25.09 -1.99 26.79
N GLU A 433 26.09 -1.30 27.32
CA GLU A 433 27.29 -1.93 27.88
C GLU A 433 26.89 -2.91 29.01
N GLY A 434 27.05 -4.21 28.79
CA GLY A 434 26.65 -5.29 29.71
C GLY A 434 25.42 -6.12 29.31
N GLU A 435 24.77 -5.83 28.18
CA GLU A 435 23.69 -6.65 27.63
C GLU A 435 24.21 -7.65 26.57
N ASP A 436 23.91 -8.94 26.75
CA ASP A 436 24.37 -10.01 25.85
C ASP A 436 23.45 -10.21 24.62
N ALA A 437 22.30 -9.53 24.56
CA ALA A 437 21.29 -9.71 23.52
C ALA A 437 20.70 -8.38 23.03
N LEU A 438 20.43 -8.32 21.73
CA LEU A 438 19.81 -7.18 21.05
C LEU A 438 18.31 -7.12 21.37
N GLU A 439 17.86 -6.07 22.05
CA GLU A 439 16.42 -5.84 22.27
C GLU A 439 15.76 -5.30 20.99
N ALA A 440 14.81 -6.02 20.40
CA ALA A 440 14.24 -5.62 19.12
C ALA A 440 12.73 -5.85 18.97
N LEU A 441 12.11 -4.98 18.16
CA LEU A 441 10.80 -5.20 17.58
C LEU A 441 10.95 -5.94 16.25
N VAL A 442 10.25 -7.06 16.08
CA VAL A 442 10.43 -7.94 14.92
C VAL A 442 9.21 -7.85 14.03
N PHE A 443 9.44 -7.51 12.76
CA PHE A 443 8.41 -7.36 11.74
C PHE A 443 8.56 -8.46 10.68
N VAL A 444 7.46 -9.14 10.43
CA VAL A 444 7.33 -10.12 9.34
C VAL A 444 6.52 -9.46 8.22
N PRO A 445 7.01 -9.38 6.97
CA PRO A 445 6.40 -8.57 5.91
C PRO A 445 4.89 -8.79 5.68
N GLU A 446 4.41 -10.03 5.79
CA GLU A 446 3.01 -10.38 5.53
C GLU A 446 2.07 -10.13 6.73
N VAL A 447 2.61 -9.97 7.93
CA VAL A 447 1.85 -10.04 9.19
C VAL A 447 1.99 -8.75 10.01
N GLY A 448 3.12 -8.05 9.87
CA GLY A 448 3.48 -6.92 10.71
C GLY A 448 4.25 -7.37 11.96
N LEU A 449 3.94 -6.76 13.10
CA LEU A 449 4.69 -6.96 14.34
C LEU A 449 4.47 -8.37 14.92
N TYR A 450 5.54 -9.16 15.01
CA TYR A 450 5.53 -10.55 15.48
C TYR A 450 5.06 -10.68 16.94
N GLN A 451 5.41 -9.72 17.81
CA GLN A 451 4.93 -9.67 19.19
C GLN A 451 3.40 -9.77 19.30
N ASN A 452 2.66 -9.16 18.36
CA ASN A 452 1.20 -9.24 18.36
C ASN A 452 0.72 -10.68 18.21
N VAL A 453 1.39 -11.48 17.38
CA VAL A 453 1.03 -12.88 17.12
C VAL A 453 1.19 -13.71 18.40
N LEU A 454 2.33 -13.56 19.10
CA LEU A 454 2.57 -14.27 20.35
C LEU A 454 1.57 -13.88 21.45
N ILE A 455 1.24 -12.59 21.57
CA ILE A 455 0.26 -12.09 22.55
C ILE A 455 -1.14 -12.60 22.23
N GLU A 456 -1.56 -12.54 20.96
CA GLU A 456 -2.89 -12.97 20.52
C GLU A 456 -3.13 -14.47 20.69
N GLN A 457 -2.08 -15.27 20.54
CA GLN A 457 -2.14 -16.71 20.82
C GLN A 457 -2.00 -17.05 22.31
N GLY A 458 -1.75 -16.06 23.17
CA GLY A 458 -1.57 -16.27 24.62
C GLY A 458 -0.28 -17.02 24.96
N LEU A 459 0.77 -16.83 24.15
CA LEU A 459 2.09 -17.47 24.32
C LEU A 459 3.13 -16.53 24.92
N GLY A 460 2.84 -15.23 25.02
CA GLY A 460 3.70 -14.22 25.63
C GLY A 460 2.89 -13.18 26.39
N ALA A 461 3.50 -12.64 27.44
CA ALA A 461 2.94 -11.58 28.28
C ALA A 461 3.63 -10.25 27.98
N VAL A 462 2.88 -9.15 28.05
CA VAL A 462 3.45 -7.81 27.88
C VAL A 462 4.23 -7.43 29.13
N GLN A 463 5.52 -7.14 28.98
CA GLN A 463 6.38 -6.68 30.07
C GLN A 463 6.76 -5.21 29.83
N PRO A 464 6.04 -4.24 30.42
CA PRO A 464 6.36 -2.84 30.25
C PRO A 464 7.71 -2.51 30.89
N PRO A 465 8.43 -1.50 30.37
CA PRO A 465 9.70 -1.06 30.96
C PRO A 465 9.47 -0.44 32.35
N VAL A 466 10.46 -0.56 33.23
CA VAL A 466 10.42 0.00 34.61
C VAL A 466 10.23 1.52 34.59
N THR A 467 10.83 2.19 33.61
CA THR A 467 10.62 3.61 33.33
C THR A 467 9.84 3.74 32.05
N MET A 468 8.71 4.45 32.10
CA MET A 468 7.89 4.67 30.91
C MET A 468 8.69 5.47 29.87
N PRO A 469 8.64 5.06 28.60
CA PRO A 469 9.39 5.76 27.55
C PRO A 469 8.85 7.17 27.36
N ASP A 470 9.74 8.13 27.09
CA ASP A 470 9.37 9.55 26.90
C ASP A 470 8.69 9.81 25.55
N SER A 471 8.97 8.97 24.55
CA SER A 471 8.35 9.08 23.22
C SER A 471 6.86 8.71 23.26
N PRO A 472 5.95 9.59 22.79
CA PRO A 472 4.51 9.32 22.75
C PRO A 472 4.15 8.16 21.82
N GLN A 473 4.96 7.89 20.80
CA GLN A 473 4.74 6.77 19.89
C GLN A 473 5.11 5.43 20.55
N THR A 474 6.19 5.43 21.34
CA THR A 474 6.61 4.26 22.13
C THR A 474 5.54 3.91 23.16
N ARG A 475 4.92 4.92 23.78
CA ARG A 475 3.74 4.74 24.66
C ARG A 475 2.55 4.17 23.90
N ALA A 476 2.21 4.73 22.73
CA ALA A 476 1.09 4.23 21.91
C ALA A 476 1.29 2.77 21.45
N LEU A 477 2.53 2.38 21.14
CA LEU A 477 2.85 0.99 20.79
C LEU A 477 2.66 0.06 21.99
N LEU A 478 3.16 0.45 23.18
CA LEU A 478 2.97 -0.32 24.41
C LEU A 478 1.48 -0.42 24.80
N ASP A 479 0.72 0.66 24.65
CA ASP A 479 -0.74 0.67 24.86
C ASP A 479 -1.43 -0.30 23.89
N SER A 480 -0.98 -0.36 22.63
CA SER A 480 -1.50 -1.31 21.64
C SER A 480 -1.21 -2.77 22.02
N LEU A 481 0.01 -3.09 22.48
CA LEU A 481 0.35 -4.42 22.96
C LEU A 481 -0.51 -4.83 24.16
N THR A 482 -0.66 -3.92 25.12
CA THR A 482 -1.48 -4.14 26.33
C THR A 482 -2.95 -4.34 25.97
N ALA A 483 -3.49 -3.57 25.02
CA ALA A 483 -4.86 -3.74 24.55
C ALA A 483 -5.08 -5.09 23.87
N ARG A 484 -4.11 -5.57 23.08
CA ARG A 484 -4.17 -6.89 22.43
C ARG A 484 -4.09 -8.03 23.45
N GLU A 485 -3.26 -7.90 24.49
CA GLU A 485 -3.20 -8.88 25.58
C GLU A 485 -4.54 -8.99 26.31
N GLN A 486 -5.17 -7.84 26.62
CA GLN A 486 -6.51 -7.82 27.20
C GLN A 486 -7.56 -8.45 26.28
N GLN A 487 -7.43 -8.27 24.96
CA GLN A 487 -8.32 -8.89 23.98
C GLN A 487 -8.13 -10.41 23.92
N ALA A 488 -6.89 -10.90 23.92
CA ALA A 488 -6.58 -12.32 23.96
C ALA A 488 -7.16 -13.00 25.21
N ARG A 489 -7.07 -12.33 26.36
CA ARG A 489 -7.66 -12.77 27.63
C ARG A 489 -9.19 -12.81 27.61
N LYS A 490 -9.85 -11.87 26.91
CA LYS A 490 -11.32 -11.75 26.84
C LYS A 490 -11.95 -12.61 25.75
N ARG A 491 -11.16 -13.22 24.87
CA ARG A 491 -11.65 -14.07 23.76
C ARG A 491 -12.40 -15.29 24.29
N LYS A 492 -13.37 -15.78 23.51
CA LYS A 492 -14.13 -17.01 23.81
C LYS A 492 -13.98 -18.01 22.65
N PRO A 493 -13.30 -19.15 22.83
CA PRO A 493 -12.50 -19.50 24.01
C PRO A 493 -11.26 -18.60 24.16
N PRO A 494 -10.74 -18.40 25.39
CA PRO A 494 -9.46 -17.74 25.62
C PRO A 494 -8.33 -18.49 24.90
N ALA A 495 -7.26 -17.78 24.53
CA ALA A 495 -6.14 -18.34 23.77
C ALA A 495 -4.96 -18.74 24.68
N GLY A 496 -4.29 -19.85 24.36
CA GLY A 496 -3.04 -20.28 24.98
C GLY A 496 -3.10 -20.37 26.50
N ALA A 497 -2.15 -19.73 27.18
CA ALA A 497 -2.03 -19.71 28.64
C ALA A 497 -3.30 -19.19 29.34
N TRP A 498 -4.06 -18.29 28.71
CA TRP A 498 -5.32 -17.76 29.26
C TRP A 498 -6.44 -18.80 29.32
N ALA A 499 -6.36 -19.87 28.52
CA ALA A 499 -7.31 -20.98 28.58
C ALA A 499 -7.07 -21.88 29.77
N LEU A 500 -5.80 -22.20 30.04
CA LEU A 500 -5.39 -23.02 31.18
C LEU A 500 -5.82 -22.39 32.52
N ALA A 501 -5.78 -21.06 32.61
CA ALA A 501 -6.24 -20.31 33.78
C ALA A 501 -7.76 -20.44 34.09
N GLN A 502 -8.58 -20.75 33.07
CA GLN A 502 -10.02 -21.00 33.28
C GLN A 502 -10.28 -22.44 33.74
N ASP A 503 -9.49 -23.39 33.25
CA ASP A 503 -9.59 -24.80 33.63
C ASP A 503 -9.10 -25.06 35.05
N THR A 504 -8.09 -24.32 35.53
CA THR A 504 -7.61 -24.38 36.92
C THR A 504 -8.60 -23.75 37.91
N ASN A 505 -9.27 -22.66 37.53
CA ASN A 505 -10.32 -22.03 38.36
C ASN A 505 -11.66 -22.80 38.36
N GLY A 506 -11.93 -23.62 37.34
CA GLY A 506 -13.10 -24.50 37.29
C GLY A 506 -12.99 -25.77 38.14
N LYS A 507 -11.81 -26.06 38.69
CA LYS A 507 -11.51 -27.25 39.51
C LYS A 507 -11.37 -26.97 41.02
N ARG A 508 -11.64 -25.75 41.48
CA ARG A 508 -11.63 -25.39 42.91
C ARG A 508 -13.02 -25.35 43.53
#